data_AF-A0A7J9Q4F1-F1
#
_entry.id   AF-A0A7J9Q4F1-F1
#
_cell.length_a   1.000
_cell.length_b   1.000
_cell.length_c   1.000
_cell.angle_alpha   90.00
_cell.angle_beta   90.00
_cell.angle_gamma   90.00
#
_symmetry.space_group_name_H-M   'P 1'
#
loop_
_entity.id
_entity.type
_entity.pdbx_description
1 polymer ?
#
loop_
_entity_poly.entity_id
_entity_poly.type
_entity_poly.pdbx_seq_one_letter_code
_entity_poly.pdbx_strand_id
1 'polypeptide(L)'
;MKVIMPKFKENSKDVSKLIPLIVKNPGRIPLVILDQDTELNVLQNSKKLFEDEFKSAVEIVRAENSKEAKARNAMPGKPAIVVE
;
A
#
# COMPACT_ATOMS: atom_id res chain seq x y z
N MET A 1 9.92 27.28 -3.34
CA MET A 1 9.12 26.86 -4.51
C MET A 1 9.29 25.35 -4.65
N LYS A 2 8.24 24.52 -4.50
CA LYS A 2 8.35 23.07 -4.75
C LYS A 2 8.40 22.86 -6.27
N VAL A 3 9.60 22.67 -6.82
CA VAL A 3 9.76 22.35 -8.24
C VAL A 3 9.41 20.87 -8.41
N ILE A 4 8.26 20.59 -9.02
CA ILE A 4 7.82 19.23 -9.37
C ILE A 4 8.11 19.02 -10.85
N MET A 5 8.81 17.93 -11.18
CA MET A 5 9.11 17.61 -12.58
C MET A 5 7.81 17.43 -13.38
N PRO A 6 7.75 17.85 -14.67
CA PRO A 6 6.55 17.76 -15.49
C PRO A 6 5.92 16.35 -15.53
N LYS A 7 6.75 15.31 -15.55
CA LYS A 7 6.31 13.89 -15.54
C LYS A 7 5.52 13.46 -14.30
N PHE A 8 5.55 14.23 -13.22
CA PHE A 8 4.86 13.96 -11.96
C PHE A 8 3.72 14.94 -11.68
N LYS A 9 3.33 15.76 -12.66
CA LYS A 9 2.33 16.81 -12.47
C LYS A 9 0.97 16.25 -12.06
N GLU A 10 0.56 15.14 -12.66
CA GLU A 10 -0.70 14.44 -12.35
C GLU A 10 -0.74 13.96 -10.90
N ASN A 11 0.37 13.42 -10.40
CA ASN A 11 0.53 12.91 -9.04
C ASN A 11 1.20 13.92 -8.09
N SER A 12 1.16 15.22 -8.43
CA SER A 12 1.91 16.27 -7.73
C SER A 12 1.57 16.39 -6.24
N LYS A 13 0.31 16.12 -5.88
CA LYS A 13 -0.15 16.10 -4.49
C LYS A 13 0.47 14.94 -3.71
N ASP A 14 0.57 13.76 -4.30
CA ASP A 14 1.11 12.58 -3.64
C ASP A 14 2.63 12.67 -3.51
N VAL A 15 3.33 13.12 -4.56
CA VAL A 15 4.77 13.38 -4.51
C VAL A 15 5.10 14.39 -3.40
N SER A 16 4.32 15.46 -3.29
CA SER A 16 4.50 16.48 -2.25
C SER A 16 4.34 15.97 -0.83
N LYS A 17 3.58 14.89 -0.63
CA LYS A 17 3.36 14.22 0.66
C LYS A 17 4.39 13.12 0.91
N LEU A 18 4.75 12.35 -0.12
CA LEU A 18 5.65 11.20 -0.03
C LEU A 18 7.09 11.61 0.27
N ILE A 19 7.61 12.64 -0.39
CA ILE A 19 9.00 13.08 -0.19
C ILE A 19 9.33 13.34 1.30
N PRO A 20 8.61 14.22 2.03
CA PRO A 20 8.92 14.46 3.43
C PRO A 20 8.71 13.21 4.31
N LEU A 21 7.78 12.34 3.93
CA LEU A 21 7.49 11.08 4.63
C LEU A 21 8.65 10.09 4.56
N ILE A 22 9.24 9.97 3.36
CA ILE A 22 10.41 9.13 3.08
C ILE A 22 11.65 9.71 3.75
N VAL A 23 11.88 11.02 3.64
CA VAL A 23 13.04 11.67 4.29
C VAL A 23 12.99 11.48 5.80
N LYS A 24 11.81 11.58 6.41
CA LYS A 24 11.63 11.37 7.86
C LYS A 24 11.83 9.91 8.27
N ASN A 25 11.46 8.95 7.41
CA ASN A 25 11.63 7.53 7.68
C ASN A 25 11.94 6.76 6.38
N PRO A 26 13.24 6.59 6.05
CA PRO A 26 13.67 5.90 4.84
C PRO A 26 13.22 4.44 4.77
N GLY A 27 12.99 3.79 5.92
CA GLY A 27 12.49 2.41 6.00
C GLY A 27 11.06 2.24 5.47
N ARG A 28 10.37 3.32 5.07
CA ARG A 28 9.09 3.24 4.35
C ARG A 28 9.25 2.87 2.88
N ILE A 29 10.46 2.92 2.33
CA ILE A 29 10.73 2.39 0.99
C ILE A 29 11.04 0.90 1.16
N PRO A 30 10.28 0.01 0.51
CA PRO A 30 10.60 -1.41 0.53
C PRO A 30 11.96 -1.66 -0.16
N LEU A 31 12.81 -2.47 0.47
CA LEU A 31 14.12 -2.85 -0.08
C LEU A 31 13.97 -3.70 -1.36
N VAL A 32 12.88 -4.46 -1.44
CA VAL A 32 12.51 -5.28 -2.58
C VAL A 32 11.10 -4.88 -2.99
N ILE A 33 10.96 -4.39 -4.22
CA ILE A 33 9.66 -4.11 -4.82
C ILE A 33 9.22 -5.38 -5.52
N LEU A 34 8.20 -6.05 -4.96
CA LEU A 34 7.53 -7.16 -5.63
C LEU A 34 6.54 -6.61 -6.66
N ASP A 35 6.26 -7.39 -7.70
CA ASP A 35 5.12 -7.11 -8.56
C ASP A 35 3.81 -7.34 -7.79
N GLN A 36 2.77 -6.58 -8.17
CA GLN A 36 1.50 -6.58 -7.47
C GLN A 36 0.81 -7.96 -7.49
N ASP A 37 1.01 -8.74 -8.56
CA ASP A 37 0.39 -10.05 -8.72
C ASP A 37 1.03 -11.07 -7.76
N THR A 38 2.37 -11.07 -7.67
CA THR A 38 3.11 -11.88 -6.70
C THR A 38 2.75 -11.51 -5.27
N GLU A 39 2.70 -10.21 -4.93
CA GLU A 39 2.31 -9.77 -3.57
C GLU A 39 0.89 -10.23 -3.22
N LEU A 40 -0.06 -10.06 -4.15
CA LEU A 40 -1.44 -10.50 -3.97
C LEU A 40 -1.53 -12.02 -3.78
N ASN A 41 -0.83 -12.80 -4.60
CA ASN A 41 -0.84 -14.27 -4.52
C ASN A 41 -0.25 -14.76 -3.19
N VAL A 42 0.85 -14.16 -2.73
CA VAL A 42 1.47 -14.50 -1.44
C VAL A 42 0.52 -14.20 -0.28
N LEU A 43 -0.17 -13.06 -0.31
CA LEU A 43 -1.17 -12.70 0.70
C LEU A 43 -2.37 -13.65 0.67
N GLN A 44 -2.88 -14.00 -0.51
CA GLN A 44 -4.00 -14.95 -0.67
C GLN A 44 -3.63 -16.35 -0.16
N ASN A 45 -2.42 -16.83 -0.44
CA ASN A 45 -1.93 -18.11 0.08
C ASN A 45 -1.83 -18.12 1.61
N SER A 46 -1.63 -16.95 2.22
CA SER A 46 -1.55 -16.76 3.67
C SER A 46 -2.92 -16.43 4.31
N LYS A 47 -3.99 -16.35 3.51
CA LYS A 47 -5.32 -15.92 3.98
C LYS A 47 -5.81 -16.76 5.14
N LYS A 48 -5.76 -18.08 5.00
CA LYS A 48 -6.23 -19.01 6.04
C LYS A 48 -5.46 -18.86 7.35
N LEU A 49 -4.14 -18.62 7.28
CA LEU A 49 -3.32 -18.34 8.45
C LEU A 49 -3.84 -17.11 9.20
N PHE A 50 -4.17 -16.03 8.49
CA PHE A 50 -4.72 -14.82 9.10
C PHE A 50 -6.12 -15.04 9.68
N GLU A 51 -6.99 -15.77 8.98
CA GLU A 51 -8.34 -16.10 9.47
C GLU A 51 -8.29 -16.94 10.76
N ASP A 52 -7.38 -17.92 10.82
CA ASP A 52 -7.18 -18.79 11.98
C ASP A 52 -6.57 -18.01 13.17
N GLU A 53 -5.56 -17.16 12.91
CA GLU A 53 -4.87 -16.38 13.94
C GLU A 53 -5.78 -15.29 14.54
N PHE A 54 -6.46 -14.51 13.68
CA PHE A 54 -7.33 -13.42 14.11
C PHE A 54 -8.73 -13.88 14.48
N LYS A 55 -9.08 -15.15 14.20
CA LYS A 55 -10.42 -15.73 14.39
C LYS A 55 -11.51 -14.87 13.76
N SER A 56 -11.23 -14.35 12.57
CA SER A 56 -12.10 -13.42 11.84
C SER A 56 -12.05 -13.70 10.34
N ALA A 57 -13.10 -13.33 9.63
CA ALA A 57 -13.09 -13.37 8.17
C ALA A 57 -12.10 -12.34 7.63
N VAL A 58 -11.26 -12.76 6.68
CA VAL A 58 -10.28 -11.88 6.04
C VAL A 58 -10.67 -11.73 4.58
N GLU A 59 -10.67 -10.50 4.07
CA GLU A 59 -10.82 -10.22 2.64
C GLU A 59 -9.56 -9.53 2.13
N ILE A 60 -8.98 -10.05 1.06
CA ILE A 60 -7.78 -9.50 0.43
C ILE A 60 -8.16 -9.08 -0.98
N VAL A 61 -8.13 -7.78 -1.24
CA VAL A 61 -8.45 -7.17 -2.54
C VAL A 61 -7.36 -6.20 -2.96
N ARG A 62 -7.29 -5.93 -4.28
CA ARG A 62 -6.44 -4.85 -4.79
C ARG A 62 -6.96 -3.49 -4.33
N ALA A 63 -6.06 -2.54 -4.09
CA ALA A 63 -6.41 -1.21 -3.63
C ALA A 63 -7.32 -0.48 -4.63
N GLU A 64 -7.10 -0.64 -5.93
CA GLU A 64 -7.95 -0.07 -6.98
C GLU A 64 -9.38 -0.62 -7.02
N ASN A 65 -9.61 -1.80 -6.43
CA ASN A 65 -10.92 -2.46 -6.41
C ASN A 65 -11.66 -2.24 -5.08
N SER A 66 -11.02 -1.63 -4.08
CA SER A 66 -11.62 -1.41 -2.76
C SER A 66 -12.48 -0.16 -2.74
N LYS A 67 -13.60 -0.22 -2.01
CA LYS A 67 -14.48 0.93 -1.74
C LYS A 67 -14.05 1.71 -0.49
N GLU A 68 -13.12 1.16 0.30
CA GLU A 68 -12.70 1.73 1.56
C GLU A 68 -11.78 2.93 1.36
N ALA A 69 -12.04 4.02 2.09
CA ALA A 69 -11.21 5.23 2.02
C ALA A 69 -9.74 4.95 2.39
N LYS A 70 -9.51 3.94 3.24
CA LYS A 70 -8.18 3.54 3.70
C LYS A 70 -7.32 2.89 2.61
N ALA A 71 -7.92 2.42 1.51
CA ALA A 71 -7.19 1.85 0.37
C ALA A 71 -6.17 2.84 -0.22
N ARG A 72 -6.46 4.15 -0.15
CA ARG A 72 -5.56 5.22 -0.60
C ARG A 72 -4.22 5.30 0.13
N ASN A 73 -4.11 4.64 1.28
CA ASN A 73 -2.90 4.61 2.10
C ASN A 73 -2.05 3.34 1.86
N ALA A 74 -2.51 2.42 1.02
CA ALA A 74 -1.73 1.24 0.65
C ALA A 74 -0.51 1.66 -0.19
N MET A 75 0.61 0.98 0.02
CA MET A 75 1.85 1.15 -0.76
C MET A 75 2.42 -0.24 -1.07
N PRO A 76 3.27 -0.40 -2.10
CA PRO A 76 3.94 -1.68 -2.35
C PRO A 76 4.68 -2.20 -1.11
N GLY A 77 4.48 -3.47 -0.76
CA GLY A 77 5.02 -4.07 0.47
C GLY A 77 4.40 -3.54 1.78
N LYS A 78 3.31 -2.76 1.69
CA LYS A 78 2.59 -2.22 2.84
C LYS A 78 1.08 -2.15 2.54
N PRO A 79 0.33 -3.25 2.79
CA PRO A 79 -1.11 -3.26 2.60
C PRO A 79 -1.82 -2.32 3.59
N ALA A 80 -2.98 -1.80 3.18
CA ALA A 80 -3.88 -1.08 4.07
C ALA A 80 -4.92 -2.04 4.65
N ILE A 81 -5.04 -2.07 5.98
CA ILE A 81 -5.93 -3.00 6.70
C ILE A 81 -7.10 -2.22 7.30
N VAL A 82 -8.32 -2.64 7.02
CA VAL A 82 -9.56 -2.14 7.66
C VAL A 82 -10.06 -3.22 8.62
N VAL A 83 -10.58 -2.82 9.78
CA VAL A 83 -11.15 -3.71 10.80
C VAL A 83 -12.51 -3.12 11.15
N GLU A 84 -13.53 -3.98 11.20
CA GLU A 84 -14.93 -3.65 11.51
C GLU A 84 -15.42 -4.42 12.73
#